data_AF-A0A940L1S5-F1
#
_entry.id   AF-A0A940L1S5-F1
#
_cell.length_a   1.000
_cell.length_b   1.000
_cell.length_c   1.000
_cell.angle_alpha   90.00
_cell.angle_beta   90.00
_cell.angle_gamma   90.00
#
_symmetry.space_group_name_H-M   'P 1'
#
loop_
_entity.id
_entity.type
_entity.pdbx_description
1 polymer ?
#
loop_
_entity_poly.entity_id
_entity_poly.type
_entity_poly.pdbx_seq_one_letter_code
_entity_poly.pdbx_strand_id
1 'polypeptide(L)'
;GGVAFLSTKYGFGISSIKVMIAALVTFLPGGSMAMATAELSLGDMVSGSSRFISALIKVVLLTLGIVTAAMIVKLPPSATYVVDPAQQLGMWAQWVGVLIFAIGHRLHFSTTHGDFFWIVIALYIAYGVQIVADISFGGYMSVFLGAMVVTPFTFMFHSRMKGPPMLITFLPALWLLVPTSVALVGLTEFVSASQASGMKDFVTTVFSIISCAIGSLLGMWFYSLFFEPVFENYKEWSKIYQRKKDS
;
A
#
# COMPACT_ATOMS: atom_id res chain seq x y z
N GLY A 1 -13.43 -11.91 14.36
CA GLY A 1 -12.77 -11.66 15.66
C GLY A 1 -12.94 -12.83 16.61
N GLY A 2 -14.05 -12.92 17.34
CA GLY A 2 -14.23 -13.90 18.43
C GLY A 2 -14.11 -15.39 18.04
N VAL A 3 -14.57 -15.77 16.85
CA VAL A 3 -14.49 -17.17 16.37
C VAL A 3 -13.04 -17.64 16.14
N ALA A 4 -12.15 -16.73 15.73
CA ALA A 4 -10.73 -17.05 15.50
C ALA A 4 -9.98 -17.34 16.81
N PHE A 5 -10.29 -16.58 17.86
CA PHE A 5 -9.72 -16.81 19.19
C PHE A 5 -10.25 -18.09 19.84
N LEU A 6 -11.53 -18.41 19.64
CA LEU A 6 -12.10 -19.69 20.07
C LEU A 6 -11.46 -20.88 19.34
N SER A 7 -11.22 -20.77 18.02
CA SER A 7 -10.54 -21.81 17.22
C SER A 7 -9.16 -22.18 17.78
N THR A 8 -8.43 -21.19 18.30
CA THR A 8 -7.07 -21.38 18.84
C THR A 8 -7.12 -22.05 20.22
N LYS A 9 -8.14 -21.72 21.02
CA LYS A 9 -8.41 -22.38 22.30
C LYS A 9 -8.78 -23.86 22.15
N TYR A 10 -9.36 -24.26 21.00
CA TYR A 10 -9.75 -25.64 20.69
C TYR A 10 -8.71 -26.42 19.86
N GLY A 11 -7.50 -25.90 19.65
CA GLY A 11 -6.39 -26.67 19.08
C GLY A 11 -6.35 -26.81 17.56
N PHE A 12 -7.14 -26.04 16.80
CA PHE A 12 -6.95 -25.93 15.36
C PHE A 12 -5.74 -25.01 15.10
N GLY A 13 -4.66 -25.56 14.53
CA GLY A 13 -3.35 -24.90 14.28
C GLY A 13 -3.36 -23.77 13.23
N ILE A 14 -4.46 -23.01 13.14
CA ILE A 14 -4.57 -21.82 12.31
C ILE A 14 -4.17 -20.64 13.20
N SER A 15 -3.03 -20.01 12.89
CA SER A 15 -2.53 -18.84 13.62
C SER A 15 -3.63 -17.78 13.74
N SER A 16 -4.09 -17.48 14.96
CA SER A 16 -5.28 -16.66 15.26
C SER A 16 -5.19 -15.28 14.65
N ILE A 17 -3.96 -14.76 14.56
CA ILE A 17 -3.66 -13.47 13.96
C ILE A 17 -3.95 -13.47 12.46
N LYS A 18 -3.73 -14.56 11.71
CA LYS A 18 -3.98 -14.59 10.26
C LYS A 18 -5.47 -14.49 9.94
N VAL A 19 -6.30 -15.20 10.71
CA VAL A 19 -7.77 -15.15 10.57
C VAL A 19 -8.31 -13.81 11.04
N MET A 20 -7.73 -13.24 12.11
CA MET A 20 -8.11 -11.92 12.60
C MET A 20 -7.68 -10.82 11.63
N ILE A 21 -6.44 -10.84 11.11
CA ILE A 21 -5.95 -9.94 10.06
C ILE A 21 -6.85 -10.03 8.83
N ALA A 22 -7.24 -11.23 8.37
CA ALA A 22 -8.15 -11.37 7.24
C ALA A 22 -9.51 -10.69 7.47
N ALA A 23 -10.07 -10.78 8.69
CA ALA A 23 -11.30 -10.07 9.05
C ALA A 23 -11.10 -8.56 9.28
N LEU A 24 -9.89 -8.15 9.67
CA LEU A 24 -9.51 -6.76 9.91
C LEU A 24 -8.99 -6.07 8.65
N VAL A 25 -8.63 -6.79 7.59
CA VAL A 25 -8.19 -6.26 6.29
C VAL A 25 -9.27 -5.37 5.69
N THR A 26 -10.54 -5.71 5.89
CA THR A 26 -11.67 -4.88 5.47
C THR A 26 -11.73 -3.53 6.21
N PHE A 27 -11.15 -3.46 7.42
CA PHE A 27 -11.04 -2.26 8.24
C PHE A 27 -9.66 -1.60 8.17
N LEU A 28 -8.67 -2.27 7.58
CA LEU A 28 -7.33 -1.75 7.41
C LEU A 28 -7.40 -0.56 6.44
N PRO A 29 -6.94 0.63 6.87
CA PRO A 29 -7.04 1.85 6.09
C PRO A 29 -5.99 1.91 4.97
N GLY A 30 -5.68 0.77 4.33
CA GLY A 30 -4.62 0.65 3.33
C GLY A 30 -4.94 1.44 2.06
N GLY A 31 -6.18 1.35 1.56
CA GLY A 31 -6.63 2.18 0.44
C GLY A 31 -6.59 3.69 0.75
N SER A 32 -6.92 4.08 1.99
CA SER A 32 -6.83 5.49 2.40
C SER A 32 -5.39 5.96 2.63
N MET A 33 -4.47 5.10 3.08
CA MET A 33 -3.05 5.45 3.17
C MET A 33 -2.43 5.58 1.78
N ALA A 34 -2.75 4.68 0.85
CA ALA A 34 -2.29 4.76 -0.53
C ALA A 34 -2.82 6.03 -1.23
N MET A 35 -4.11 6.36 -1.05
CA MET A 35 -4.69 7.64 -1.50
C MET A 35 -3.97 8.85 -0.88
N ALA A 36 -3.74 8.82 0.42
CA ALA A 36 -3.02 9.90 1.10
C ALA A 36 -1.60 10.07 0.55
N THR A 37 -0.86 8.98 0.36
CA THR A 37 0.48 9.00 -0.25
C THR A 37 0.44 9.53 -1.69
N ALA A 38 -0.55 9.11 -2.48
CA ALA A 38 -0.75 9.61 -3.82
C ALA A 38 -1.00 11.13 -3.82
N GLU A 39 -1.94 11.63 -3.02
CA GLU A 39 -2.26 13.05 -2.90
C GLU A 39 -1.08 13.88 -2.40
N LEU A 40 -0.33 13.37 -1.42
CA LEU A 40 0.92 13.99 -0.96
C LEU A 40 1.97 14.06 -2.07
N SER A 41 2.08 13.03 -2.91
CA SER A 41 2.99 13.03 -4.06
C SER A 41 2.51 13.92 -5.21
N LEU A 42 1.21 14.21 -5.28
CA LEU A 42 0.63 15.10 -6.29
C LEU A 42 0.62 16.58 -5.84
N GLY A 43 1.01 16.87 -4.60
CA GLY A 43 1.04 18.22 -4.04
C GLY A 43 -0.21 18.64 -3.28
N ASP A 44 -1.21 17.77 -3.15
CA ASP A 44 -2.46 18.00 -2.42
C ASP A 44 -2.28 17.79 -0.91
N MET A 45 -1.43 18.62 -0.30
CA MET A 45 -0.97 18.46 1.09
C MET A 45 -2.12 18.44 2.11
N VAL A 46 -3.17 19.23 1.91
CA VAL A 46 -4.31 19.33 2.84
C VAL A 46 -5.17 18.07 2.81
N SER A 47 -5.52 17.60 1.61
CA SER A 47 -6.30 16.37 1.41
C SER A 47 -5.51 15.14 1.87
N GLY A 48 -4.25 15.06 1.43
CA GLY A 48 -3.36 13.94 1.73
C GLY A 48 -3.07 13.81 3.22
N SER A 49 -2.73 14.91 3.90
CA SER A 49 -2.48 14.89 5.35
C SER A 49 -3.72 14.51 6.16
N SER A 50 -4.91 15.00 5.78
CA SER A 50 -6.17 14.65 6.44
C SER A 50 -6.49 13.16 6.32
N ARG A 51 -6.37 12.58 5.12
CA ARG A 51 -6.56 11.14 4.89
C ARG A 51 -5.50 10.31 5.62
N PHE A 52 -4.25 10.77 5.62
CA PHE A 52 -3.15 10.12 6.32
C PHE A 52 -3.40 10.01 7.83
N ILE A 53 -3.73 11.14 8.47
CA ILE A 53 -4.02 11.19 9.91
C ILE A 53 -5.26 10.35 10.23
N SER A 54 -6.30 10.43 9.41
CA SER A 54 -7.52 9.61 9.58
C SER A 54 -7.21 8.11 9.50
N ALA A 55 -6.33 7.71 8.59
CA ALA A 55 -5.85 6.33 8.49
C ALA A 55 -5.03 5.93 9.72
N LEU A 56 -4.14 6.80 10.19
CA LEU A 56 -3.32 6.55 11.38
C LEU A 56 -4.18 6.36 12.63
N ILE A 57 -5.20 7.20 12.83
CA ILE A 57 -6.17 7.05 13.93
C ILE A 57 -6.87 5.69 13.87
N LYS A 58 -7.29 5.25 12.66
CA LYS A 58 -7.89 3.92 12.48
C LYS A 58 -6.93 2.81 12.88
N VAL A 59 -5.65 2.87 12.48
CA VAL A 59 -4.65 1.86 12.90
C VAL A 59 -4.51 1.82 14.43
N VAL A 60 -4.48 2.97 15.10
CA VAL A 60 -4.40 3.04 16.57
C VAL A 60 -5.65 2.44 17.22
N LEU A 61 -6.86 2.81 16.78
CA LEU A 61 -8.12 2.25 17.30
C LEU A 61 -8.19 0.73 17.11
N LEU A 62 -7.73 0.25 15.96
CA LEU A 62 -7.73 -1.16 15.61
C LEU A 62 -6.70 -1.93 16.47
N THR A 63 -5.52 -1.36 16.69
CA THR A 63 -4.52 -1.86 17.65
C THR A 63 -5.12 -2.00 19.05
N LEU A 64 -5.74 -0.93 19.57
CA LEU A 64 -6.36 -0.95 20.89
C LEU A 64 -7.48 -1.99 20.98
N GLY A 65 -8.30 -2.13 19.94
CA GLY A 65 -9.33 -3.15 19.85
C GLY A 65 -8.76 -4.57 19.90
N ILE A 66 -7.67 -4.83 19.18
CA ILE A 66 -6.96 -6.13 19.21
C ILE A 66 -6.42 -6.43 20.61
N VAL A 67 -5.71 -5.47 21.22
CA VAL A 67 -5.12 -5.62 22.56
C VAL A 67 -6.21 -5.87 23.59
N THR A 68 -7.28 -5.08 23.57
CA THR A 68 -8.41 -5.22 24.49
C THR A 68 -9.10 -6.57 24.33
N ALA A 69 -9.32 -7.03 23.10
CA ALA A 69 -9.89 -8.35 22.83
C ALA A 69 -8.99 -9.49 23.33
N ALA A 70 -7.67 -9.38 23.15
CA ALA A 70 -6.71 -10.38 23.63
C ALA A 70 -6.70 -10.47 25.17
N MET A 71 -6.79 -9.34 25.87
CA MET A 71 -6.90 -9.29 27.33
C MET A 71 -8.16 -10.00 27.84
N ILE A 72 -9.30 -9.80 27.17
CA ILE A 72 -10.57 -10.45 27.53
C ILE A 72 -10.47 -11.98 27.37
N VAL A 73 -9.80 -12.46 26.33
CA VAL A 73 -9.72 -13.91 26.04
C VAL A 73 -8.57 -14.62 26.79
N LYS A 74 -7.67 -13.87 27.46
CA LYS A 74 -6.55 -14.40 28.27
C LYS A 74 -5.60 -15.33 27.49
N LEU A 75 -5.23 -14.98 26.25
CA LEU A 75 -4.20 -15.74 25.53
C LEU A 75 -2.78 -15.33 25.97
N PRO A 76 -1.82 -16.27 26.01
CA PRO A 76 -0.41 -15.94 26.18
C PRO A 76 0.11 -15.10 24.98
N PRO A 77 0.94 -14.05 25.21
CA PRO A 77 1.41 -13.14 24.17
C PRO A 77 2.17 -13.84 23.03
N SER A 78 2.93 -14.89 23.33
CA SER A 78 3.78 -15.60 22.37
C SER A 78 3.00 -16.38 21.30
N ALA A 79 1.77 -16.82 21.59
CA ALA A 79 0.93 -17.56 20.64
C ALA A 79 0.13 -16.66 19.70
N THR A 80 0.07 -15.35 20.00
CA THR A 80 -0.92 -14.45 19.39
C THR A 80 -0.32 -13.53 18.34
N TYR A 81 0.97 -13.15 18.44
CA TYR A 81 1.51 -12.03 17.65
C TYR A 81 2.68 -12.40 16.73
N VAL A 82 3.37 -13.52 16.95
CA VAL A 82 4.52 -13.92 16.13
C VAL A 82 4.04 -14.56 14.84
N VAL A 83 4.29 -13.90 13.70
CA VAL A 83 4.16 -14.53 12.38
C VAL A 83 5.32 -15.51 12.24
N ASP A 84 5.06 -16.80 12.48
CA ASP A 84 6.08 -17.84 12.40
C ASP A 84 6.70 -17.88 10.97
N PRO A 85 8.02 -17.63 10.83
CA PRO A 85 8.72 -17.71 9.54
C PRO A 85 8.59 -19.10 8.89
N ALA A 86 8.37 -20.15 9.69
CA ALA A 86 8.20 -21.52 9.21
C ALA A 86 6.88 -21.75 8.44
N GLN A 87 5.93 -20.82 8.50
CA GLN A 87 4.68 -20.87 7.73
C GLN A 87 4.68 -19.95 6.49
N GLN A 88 5.84 -19.54 5.99
CA GLN A 88 5.94 -18.91 4.68
C GLN A 88 5.58 -19.95 3.61
N LEU A 89 4.40 -19.80 3.01
CA LEU A 89 4.10 -20.45 1.74
C LEU A 89 5.21 -20.04 0.77
N GLY A 90 5.83 -21.02 0.10
CA GLY A 90 7.06 -20.80 -0.69
C GLY A 90 6.96 -19.65 -1.70
N MET A 91 8.07 -19.25 -2.32
CA MET A 91 8.19 -18.03 -3.14
C MET A 91 7.07 -17.81 -4.19
N TRP A 92 6.44 -18.88 -4.68
CA TRP A 92 5.28 -18.82 -5.58
C TRP A 92 4.04 -18.14 -4.96
N ALA A 93 3.85 -18.25 -3.66
CA ALA A 93 2.65 -17.78 -2.97
C ALA A 93 2.52 -16.27 -2.96
N GLN A 94 3.64 -15.55 -3.00
CA GLN A 94 3.66 -14.09 -3.05
C GLN A 94 3.14 -13.61 -4.41
N TRP A 95 3.58 -14.22 -5.51
CA TRP A 95 3.09 -13.92 -6.87
C TRP A 95 1.59 -14.24 -7.03
N VAL A 96 1.12 -15.35 -6.46
CA VAL A 96 -0.31 -15.67 -6.43
C VAL A 96 -1.07 -14.67 -5.55
N GLY A 97 -0.49 -14.21 -4.45
CA GLY A 97 -1.02 -13.15 -3.61
C GLY A 97 -1.26 -11.85 -4.37
N VAL A 98 -0.35 -11.46 -5.26
CA VAL A 98 -0.52 -10.28 -6.14
C VAL A 98 -1.73 -10.45 -7.07
N LEU A 99 -1.94 -11.63 -7.64
CA LEU A 99 -3.13 -11.90 -8.47
C LEU A 99 -4.42 -11.87 -7.66
N ILE A 100 -4.43 -12.49 -6.49
CA ILE A 100 -5.61 -12.49 -5.59
C ILE A 100 -5.94 -11.05 -5.19
N PHE A 101 -4.93 -10.24 -4.89
CA PHE A 101 -5.09 -8.81 -4.61
C PHE A 101 -5.69 -8.06 -5.79
N ALA A 102 -5.21 -8.29 -7.01
CA ALA A 102 -5.77 -7.69 -8.21
C ALA A 102 -7.24 -8.08 -8.42
N ILE A 103 -7.59 -9.35 -8.21
CA ILE A 103 -8.97 -9.85 -8.30
C ILE A 103 -9.85 -9.20 -7.22
N GLY A 104 -9.37 -9.10 -5.99
CA GLY A 104 -10.06 -8.42 -4.90
C GLY A 104 -10.30 -6.94 -5.20
N HIS A 105 -9.30 -6.25 -5.76
CA HIS A 105 -9.43 -4.87 -6.22
C HIS A 105 -10.52 -4.73 -7.29
N ARG A 106 -10.56 -5.65 -8.26
CA ARG A 106 -11.60 -5.68 -9.30
C ARG A 106 -13.00 -5.85 -8.72
N LEU A 107 -13.16 -6.73 -7.73
CA LEU A 107 -14.45 -6.96 -7.07
C LEU A 107 -14.89 -5.73 -6.25
N HIS A 108 -13.95 -5.04 -5.62
CA HIS A 108 -14.26 -3.87 -4.78
C HIS A 108 -14.62 -2.63 -5.62
N PHE A 109 -13.89 -2.38 -6.71
CA PHE A 109 -14.05 -1.16 -7.52
C PHE A 109 -14.79 -1.39 -8.85
N SER A 110 -15.33 -2.59 -9.09
CA SER A 110 -16.09 -2.94 -10.31
C SER A 110 -15.40 -2.52 -11.61
N THR A 111 -14.09 -2.79 -11.71
CA THR A 111 -13.27 -2.33 -12.84
C THR A 111 -13.66 -3.01 -14.16
N THR A 112 -13.66 -2.26 -15.25
CA THR A 112 -13.87 -2.75 -16.62
C THR A 112 -12.83 -3.81 -17.00
N HIS A 113 -13.21 -4.78 -17.84
CA HIS A 113 -12.34 -5.93 -18.17
C HIS A 113 -11.01 -5.51 -18.83
N GLY A 114 -11.01 -4.42 -19.61
CA GLY A 114 -9.79 -3.88 -20.23
C GLY A 114 -8.81 -3.26 -19.24
N ASP A 115 -9.31 -2.62 -18.18
CA ASP A 115 -8.49 -1.92 -17.20
C ASP A 115 -7.81 -2.89 -16.22
N PHE A 116 -8.47 -4.02 -15.95
CA PHE A 116 -7.94 -5.07 -15.08
C PHE A 116 -6.56 -5.56 -15.52
N PHE A 117 -6.34 -5.73 -16.83
CA PHE A 117 -5.06 -6.18 -17.37
C PHE A 117 -3.93 -5.18 -17.04
N TRP A 118 -4.19 -3.89 -17.17
CA TRP A 118 -3.23 -2.83 -16.85
C TRP A 118 -2.92 -2.75 -15.35
N ILE A 119 -3.93 -2.95 -14.49
CA ILE A 119 -3.75 -3.01 -13.03
C ILE A 119 -2.85 -4.19 -12.66
N VAL A 120 -3.08 -5.37 -13.25
CA VAL A 120 -2.26 -6.55 -13.01
C VAL A 120 -0.81 -6.28 -13.39
N ILE A 121 -0.55 -5.72 -14.58
CA ILE A 121 0.81 -5.37 -15.01
C ILE A 121 1.47 -4.40 -14.03
N ALA A 122 0.77 -3.32 -13.64
CA ALA A 122 1.31 -2.34 -12.70
C ALA A 122 1.68 -2.97 -11.35
N LEU A 123 0.86 -3.88 -10.83
CA LEU A 123 1.11 -4.61 -9.60
C LEU A 123 2.33 -5.53 -9.69
N TYR A 124 2.46 -6.27 -10.80
CA TYR A 124 3.63 -7.11 -11.05
C TYR A 124 4.92 -6.31 -11.20
N ILE A 125 4.86 -5.14 -11.85
CA ILE A 125 6.03 -4.24 -11.95
C ILE A 125 6.41 -3.73 -10.56
N ALA A 126 5.45 -3.22 -9.79
CA ALA A 126 5.71 -2.73 -8.43
C ALA A 126 6.35 -3.81 -7.55
N TYR A 127 5.76 -5.01 -7.55
CA TYR A 127 6.24 -6.13 -6.76
C TYR A 127 7.61 -6.64 -7.23
N GLY A 128 7.81 -6.78 -8.54
CA GLY A 128 9.09 -7.21 -9.10
C GLY A 128 10.23 -6.25 -8.76
N VAL A 129 9.98 -4.94 -8.84
CA VAL A 129 10.96 -3.92 -8.45
C VAL A 129 11.23 -3.97 -6.95
N GLN A 130 10.20 -4.16 -6.11
CA GLN A 130 10.40 -4.31 -4.66
C GLN A 130 11.32 -5.48 -4.34
N ILE A 131 11.12 -6.65 -4.95
CA ILE A 131 11.99 -7.83 -4.71
C ILE A 131 13.44 -7.50 -5.08
N VAL A 132 13.67 -6.96 -6.27
CA VAL A 132 15.01 -6.65 -6.76
C VAL A 132 15.69 -5.59 -5.88
N ALA A 133 14.93 -4.58 -5.47
CA ALA A 133 15.42 -3.51 -4.62
C ALA A 133 15.68 -3.98 -3.18
N ASP A 134 14.86 -4.89 -2.64
CA ASP A 134 15.06 -5.46 -1.31
C ASP A 134 16.32 -6.34 -1.29
N ILE A 135 16.58 -7.13 -2.34
CA ILE A 135 17.82 -7.91 -2.47
C ILE A 135 19.06 -7.01 -2.55
N SER A 136 18.95 -5.87 -3.24
CA SER A 136 20.09 -5.00 -3.53
C SER A 136 20.42 -4.00 -2.41
N PHE A 137 19.39 -3.43 -1.77
CA PHE A 137 19.51 -2.32 -0.82
C PHE A 137 18.84 -2.59 0.53
N GLY A 138 17.83 -3.47 0.56
CA GLY A 138 17.09 -3.84 1.76
C GLY A 138 16.16 -2.76 2.32
N GLY A 139 15.09 -3.20 2.97
CA GLY A 139 14.28 -2.35 3.85
C GLY A 139 13.46 -1.28 3.11
N TYR A 140 13.46 -0.04 3.60
CA TYR A 140 12.63 1.05 3.09
C TYR A 140 13.00 1.51 1.66
N MET A 141 14.22 1.21 1.19
CA MET A 141 14.66 1.53 -0.18
C MET A 141 13.91 0.73 -1.26
N SER A 142 13.36 -0.44 -0.88
CA SER A 142 12.52 -1.24 -1.78
C SER A 142 11.24 -0.50 -2.19
N VAL A 143 10.61 0.17 -1.23
CA VAL A 143 9.38 0.95 -1.42
C VAL A 143 9.67 2.22 -2.22
N PHE A 144 10.81 2.88 -1.96
CA PHE A 144 11.29 4.00 -2.76
C PHE A 144 11.37 3.65 -4.25
N LEU A 145 12.14 2.61 -4.57
CA LEU A 145 12.41 2.23 -5.96
C LEU A 145 11.16 1.69 -6.63
N GLY A 146 10.34 0.91 -5.91
CA GLY A 146 9.06 0.44 -6.42
C GLY A 146 8.12 1.58 -6.77
N ALA A 147 8.02 2.62 -5.93
CA ALA A 147 7.22 3.80 -6.22
C ALA A 147 7.81 4.63 -7.38
N MET A 148 9.13 4.84 -7.39
CA MET A 148 9.83 5.57 -8.45
C MET A 148 9.67 4.93 -9.83
N VAL A 149 9.63 3.60 -9.89
CA VAL A 149 9.42 2.88 -11.14
C VAL A 149 7.94 2.79 -11.49
N VAL A 150 7.04 2.52 -10.55
CA VAL A 150 5.63 2.32 -10.94
C VAL A 150 4.97 3.61 -11.46
N THR A 151 5.34 4.78 -10.93
CA THR A 151 4.80 6.08 -11.35
C THR A 151 4.96 6.37 -12.86
N PRO A 152 6.18 6.31 -13.46
CA PRO A 152 6.33 6.54 -14.90
C PRO A 152 5.63 5.47 -15.75
N PHE A 153 5.56 4.22 -15.28
CA PHE A 153 4.87 3.15 -16.00
C PHE A 153 3.35 3.38 -16.06
N THR A 154 2.73 3.82 -14.95
CA THR A 154 1.29 4.16 -14.96
C THR A 154 1.00 5.39 -15.83
N PHE A 155 1.92 6.37 -15.90
CA PHE A 155 1.85 7.47 -16.88
C PHE A 155 1.89 6.96 -18.31
N MET A 156 2.82 6.06 -18.61
CA MET A 156 3.01 5.50 -19.96
C MET A 156 1.80 4.67 -20.42
N PHE A 157 1.17 3.91 -19.53
CA PHE A 157 -0.04 3.15 -19.85
C PHE A 157 -1.18 4.07 -20.29
N HIS A 158 -1.36 5.18 -19.57
CA HIS A 158 -2.39 6.16 -19.91
C HIS A 158 -2.07 6.92 -21.20
N SER A 159 -0.87 7.48 -21.32
CA SER A 159 -0.51 8.40 -22.41
C SER A 159 -0.32 7.72 -23.77
N ARG A 160 0.27 6.52 -23.79
CA ARG A 160 0.71 5.86 -25.03
C ARG A 160 -0.11 4.63 -25.41
N MET A 161 -0.72 3.96 -24.43
CA MET A 161 -1.32 2.63 -24.65
C MET A 161 -2.85 2.63 -24.58
N LYS A 162 -3.48 3.81 -24.59
CA LYS A 162 -4.94 3.99 -24.38
C LYS A 162 -5.43 3.29 -23.10
N GLY A 163 -4.55 3.18 -22.11
CA GLY A 163 -4.86 2.55 -20.83
C GLY A 163 -5.77 3.43 -19.97
N PRO A 164 -6.32 2.86 -18.89
CA PRO A 164 -7.15 3.59 -17.94
C PRO A 164 -6.44 4.83 -17.38
N PRO A 165 -7.19 5.83 -16.90
CA PRO A 165 -6.64 6.96 -16.16
C PRO A 165 -5.60 6.52 -15.13
N MET A 166 -4.48 7.24 -15.06
CA MET A 166 -3.36 6.97 -14.15
C MET A 166 -3.79 6.51 -12.76
N LEU A 167 -4.71 7.25 -12.14
CA LEU A 167 -5.12 7.02 -10.75
C LEU A 167 -5.67 5.60 -10.53
N ILE A 168 -6.27 4.99 -11.55
CA ILE A 168 -6.86 3.64 -11.46
C ILE A 168 -5.78 2.55 -11.35
N THR A 169 -4.61 2.76 -11.95
CA THR A 169 -3.49 1.78 -11.93
C THR A 169 -2.45 2.12 -10.86
N PHE A 170 -2.26 3.41 -10.59
CA PHE A 170 -1.29 3.90 -9.61
C PHE A 170 -1.70 3.62 -8.17
N LEU A 171 -2.98 3.83 -7.85
CA LEU A 171 -3.48 3.65 -6.50
C LEU A 171 -3.38 2.22 -5.94
N PRO A 172 -3.79 1.16 -6.68
CA PRO A 172 -3.59 -0.21 -6.21
C PRO A 172 -2.11 -0.58 -6.09
N ALA A 173 -1.25 -0.05 -6.96
CA ALA A 173 0.19 -0.28 -6.86
C ALA A 173 0.77 0.33 -5.57
N LEU A 174 0.42 1.58 -5.25
CA LEU A 174 0.82 2.21 -3.98
C LEU A 174 0.28 1.46 -2.76
N TRP A 175 -0.93 0.89 -2.86
CA TRP A 175 -1.50 0.09 -1.78
C TRP A 175 -0.70 -1.20 -1.54
N LEU A 176 -0.18 -1.82 -2.60
CA LEU A 176 0.71 -2.98 -2.49
C LEU A 176 2.11 -2.60 -1.95
N LEU A 177 2.59 -1.39 -2.28
CA LEU A 177 3.89 -0.88 -1.88
C LEU A 177 3.98 -0.51 -0.39
N VAL A 178 2.89 0.01 0.19
CA VAL A 178 2.87 0.50 1.56
C VAL A 178 2.53 -0.62 2.55
N PRO A 179 3.44 -0.96 3.48
CA PRO A 179 3.23 -2.07 4.40
C PRO A 179 2.31 -1.66 5.58
N THR A 180 1.00 -1.49 5.35
CA THR A 180 0.06 -1.10 6.42
C THR A 180 -0.17 -2.20 7.46
N SER A 181 -0.21 -3.47 7.04
CA SER A 181 -0.38 -4.59 7.95
C SER A 181 0.80 -4.74 8.91
N VAL A 182 2.02 -4.45 8.45
CA VAL A 182 3.24 -4.47 9.26
C VAL A 182 3.21 -3.37 10.33
N ALA A 183 2.73 -2.16 10.01
CA ALA A 183 2.52 -1.11 11.02
C ALA A 183 1.55 -1.55 12.12
N LEU A 184 0.43 -2.20 11.77
CA LEU A 184 -0.56 -2.68 12.75
C LEU A 184 0.03 -3.77 13.65
N VAL A 185 0.76 -4.73 13.06
CA VAL A 185 1.43 -5.79 13.81
C VAL A 185 2.49 -5.18 14.74
N GLY A 186 3.34 -4.29 14.24
CA GLY A 186 4.37 -3.62 15.04
C GLY A 186 3.81 -2.82 16.22
N LEU A 187 2.71 -2.08 16.01
CA LEU A 187 2.01 -1.38 17.11
C LEU A 187 1.40 -2.34 18.12
N THR A 188 0.83 -3.45 17.66
CA THR A 188 0.24 -4.46 18.55
C THR A 188 1.31 -5.17 19.38
N GLU A 189 2.45 -5.52 18.77
CA GLU A 189 3.60 -6.11 19.45
C GLU A 189 4.27 -5.15 20.43
N PHE A 190 4.37 -3.87 20.07
CA PHE A 190 4.91 -2.82 20.93
C PHE A 190 4.13 -2.71 22.25
N VAL A 191 2.80 -2.84 22.17
CA VAL A 191 1.92 -2.77 23.34
C VAL A 191 1.85 -4.10 24.11
N SER A 192 1.95 -5.26 23.44
CA SER A 192 1.54 -6.55 24.03
C SER A 192 2.66 -7.54 24.34
N ALA A 193 3.80 -7.50 23.65
CA ALA A 193 4.78 -8.59 23.68
C ALA A 193 6.24 -8.12 23.73
N SER A 194 6.73 -7.43 22.69
CA SER A 194 8.15 -7.06 22.57
C SER A 194 8.31 -5.62 22.05
N GLN A 195 8.58 -4.68 22.96
CA GLN A 195 8.74 -3.26 22.64
C GLN A 195 9.85 -3.00 21.60
N ALA A 196 10.96 -3.73 21.65
CA ALA A 196 12.09 -3.50 20.74
C ALA A 196 11.79 -3.86 19.28
N SER A 197 11.14 -5.01 19.03
CA SER A 197 10.75 -5.44 17.67
C SER A 197 9.63 -4.57 17.11
N GLY A 198 8.58 -4.35 17.91
CA GLY A 198 7.42 -3.55 17.49
C GLY A 198 7.77 -2.10 17.16
N MET A 199 8.69 -1.48 17.92
CA MET A 199 9.18 -0.13 17.62
C MET A 199 9.94 -0.10 16.29
N LYS A 200 10.80 -1.10 16.03
CA LYS A 200 11.56 -1.18 14.78
C LYS A 200 10.64 -1.30 13.57
N ASP A 201 9.62 -2.15 13.62
CA ASP A 201 8.69 -2.36 12.52
C ASP A 201 7.79 -1.14 12.28
N PHE A 202 7.34 -0.49 13.36
CA PHE A 202 6.58 0.75 13.27
C PHE A 202 7.38 1.88 12.62
N VAL A 203 8.61 2.12 13.10
CA VAL A 203 9.50 3.14 12.53
C VAL A 203 9.83 2.82 11.08
N THR A 204 10.16 1.57 10.76
CA THR A 204 10.42 1.13 9.38
C THR A 204 9.23 1.39 8.47
N THR A 205 8.00 1.19 8.96
CA THR A 205 6.79 1.47 8.19
C THR A 205 6.59 2.96 7.93
N VAL A 206 6.80 3.82 8.94
CA VAL A 206 6.71 5.28 8.76
C VAL A 206 7.73 5.76 7.73
N PHE A 207 8.98 5.31 7.82
CA PHE A 207 10.01 5.63 6.83
C PHE A 207 9.66 5.10 5.44
N SER A 208 9.08 3.90 5.35
CA SER A 208 8.63 3.33 4.06
C SER A 208 7.54 4.18 3.40
N ILE A 209 6.61 4.75 4.17
CA ILE A 209 5.56 5.64 3.65
C ILE A 209 6.16 6.93 3.10
N ILE A 210 7.07 7.56 3.85
CA ILE A 210 7.77 8.78 3.41
C ILE A 210 8.58 8.48 2.14
N SER A 211 9.29 7.35 2.14
CA SER A 211 10.08 6.88 1.03
C SER A 211 9.23 6.63 -0.22
N CYS A 212 8.04 6.05 -0.05
CA CYS A 212 7.06 5.86 -1.11
C CYS A 212 6.61 7.20 -1.74
N ALA A 213 6.33 8.21 -0.90
CA ALA A 213 5.93 9.54 -1.36
C ALA A 213 7.03 10.22 -2.17
N ILE A 214 8.28 10.18 -1.68
CA ILE A 214 9.44 10.76 -2.38
C ILE A 214 9.74 9.99 -3.66
N GLY A 215 9.69 8.66 -3.63
CA GLY A 215 9.87 7.82 -4.82
C GLY A 215 8.83 8.15 -5.89
N SER A 216 7.57 8.32 -5.50
CA SER A 216 6.48 8.68 -6.42
C SER A 216 6.72 10.05 -7.08
N LEU A 217 7.16 11.05 -6.31
CA LEU A 217 7.54 12.38 -6.81
C LEU A 217 8.69 12.32 -7.82
N LEU A 218 9.75 11.57 -7.49
CA LEU A 218 10.90 11.42 -8.38
C LEU A 218 10.56 10.63 -9.64
N GLY A 219 9.67 9.64 -9.56
CA GLY A 219 9.17 8.91 -10.72
C GLY A 219 8.40 9.82 -11.68
N MET A 220 7.60 10.76 -11.16
CA MET A 220 6.93 11.76 -11.99
C MET A 220 7.93 12.72 -12.65
N TRP A 221 8.93 13.19 -11.92
CA TRP A 221 9.98 14.04 -12.47
C TRP A 221 10.77 13.33 -13.58
N PHE A 222 11.14 12.06 -13.36
CA PHE A 222 11.82 11.24 -14.35
C PHE A 222 10.98 11.06 -15.62
N TYR A 223 9.67 10.81 -15.50
CA TYR A 223 8.78 10.75 -16.65
C TYR A 223 8.78 12.06 -17.47
N SER A 224 8.73 13.21 -16.77
CA SER A 224 8.70 14.53 -17.41
C SER A 224 9.98 14.89 -18.17
N LEU A 225 11.13 14.32 -17.78
CA LEU A 225 12.40 14.51 -18.48
C LEU A 225 12.51 13.73 -19.78
N PHE A 226 12.02 12.49 -19.79
CA PHE A 226 12.26 11.56 -20.88
C PHE A 226 11.16 11.57 -21.95
N PHE A 227 9.91 11.86 -21.59
CA PHE A 227 8.78 11.59 -22.48
C PHE A 227 8.03 12.83 -22.95
N GLU A 228 7.74 13.81 -22.11
CA GLU A 228 7.20 15.13 -22.52
C GLU A 228 7.44 16.19 -21.41
N PRO A 229 7.94 17.40 -21.74
CA PRO A 229 7.87 18.52 -20.82
C PRO A 229 6.39 18.93 -20.67
N VAL A 230 5.74 18.48 -19.59
CA VAL A 230 4.37 18.86 -19.17
C VAL A 230 4.16 20.38 -19.25
N PHE A 231 5.22 21.17 -19.10
CA PHE A 231 5.21 22.63 -19.15
C PHE A 231 5.09 23.25 -20.55
N GLU A 232 5.34 22.49 -21.63
CA GLU A 232 5.28 23.03 -23.00
C GLU A 232 3.82 23.12 -23.49
N ASN A 233 2.98 22.16 -23.10
CA ASN A 233 1.55 22.17 -23.39
C ASN A 233 0.78 23.27 -22.65
N TYR A 234 1.17 23.65 -21.43
CA TYR A 234 0.49 24.73 -20.69
C TYR A 234 0.56 26.09 -21.43
N LYS A 235 1.66 26.36 -22.15
CA LYS A 235 1.80 27.56 -23.00
C LYS A 235 0.94 27.51 -24.27
N GLU A 236 0.68 26.33 -24.82
CA GLU A 236 -0.22 26.15 -25.96
C GLU A 236 -1.69 26.35 -25.56
N TRP A 237 -2.11 25.76 -24.44
CA TRP A 237 -3.48 25.87 -23.93
C TRP A 237 -3.85 27.28 -23.49
N SER A 238 -2.91 28.03 -22.89
CA SER A 238 -3.15 29.44 -22.53
C SER A 238 -3.33 30.34 -23.76
N LYS A 239 -2.57 30.09 -24.85
CA LYS A 239 -2.73 30.79 -26.12
C LYS A 239 -4.08 30.52 -26.78
N ILE A 240 -4.60 29.29 -26.71
CA ILE A 240 -5.92 28.93 -27.26
C ILE A 240 -7.03 29.62 -26.46
N TYR A 241 -6.90 29.68 -25.13
CA TYR A 241 -7.88 30.36 -24.27
C TYR A 241 -7.89 31.88 -24.47
N GLN A 242 -6.71 32.49 -24.65
CA GLN A 242 -6.62 33.92 -24.94
C GLN A 242 -7.16 34.27 -26.33
N ARG A 243 -6.88 33.46 -27.36
CA ARG A 243 -7.46 33.66 -28.70
C ARG A 243 -8.98 33.62 -28.74
N LYS A 244 -9.61 32.86 -27.85
CA LYS A 244 -11.07 32.75 -27.72
C LYS A 244 -11.70 33.90 -26.92
N LYS A 245 -10.89 34.68 -26.20
CA LYS A 245 -11.32 35.84 -25.43
C LYS A 245 -11.25 37.13 -26.26
N ASP A 246 -10.36 37.15 -27.25
CA ASP A 246 -10.14 38.30 -28.14
C ASP A 246 -10.96 38.23 -29.46
N SER A 247 -11.81 37.21 -29.62
CA SER A 247 -12.73 37.00 -30.75
C SER A 247 -14.19 37.12 -30.33
#